data_AF-A0A327YMW3-F1
#
_entry.id   AF-A0A327YMW3-F1
#
_cell.length_a   1.000
_cell.length_b   1.000
_cell.length_c   1.000
_cell.angle_alpha   90.00
_cell.angle_beta   90.00
_cell.angle_gamma   90.00
#
_symmetry.space_group_name_H-M   'P 1'
#
loop_
_entity.id
_entity.type
_entity.pdbx_description
1 polymer ?
#
loop_
_entity_poly.entity_id
_entity_poly.type
_entity_poly.pdbx_seq_one_letter_code
_entity_poly.pdbx_strand_id
1 'polypeptide(L)'
;MANLNKKFDYLENLCQRDFDISETVAQLKLPNIQVYWSWGVERLVNFQNKGLLILVNGHHHKGWLFIRLSWDDTYSYFLLEGNKTIKKEVHNVYCDQLQELIDLDIEYIEDYK
;
A
#
# COMPACT_ATOMS: atom_id res chain seq x y z
N MET A 1 24.66 6.51 -0.52
CA MET A 1 23.22 6.34 -0.26
C MET A 1 22.49 7.05 -1.38
N ALA A 2 21.90 6.31 -2.32
CA ALA A 2 21.24 6.91 -3.48
C ALA A 2 20.03 7.73 -3.02
N ASN A 3 20.00 9.02 -3.39
CA ASN A 3 18.90 9.94 -3.09
C ASN A 3 17.61 9.40 -3.73
N LEU A 4 16.74 8.80 -2.91
CA LEU A 4 15.34 8.53 -3.25
C LEU A 4 14.49 9.83 -3.24
N ASN A 5 15.13 10.99 -3.03
CA ASN A 5 14.61 12.19 -2.35
C ASN A 5 14.12 13.35 -3.26
N LYS A 6 13.68 13.11 -4.49
CA LYS A 6 13.04 14.18 -5.29
C LYS A 6 11.76 13.79 -6.02
N LYS A 7 11.38 12.51 -6.00
CA LYS A 7 10.25 12.00 -6.80
C LYS A 7 9.07 11.53 -5.95
N PHE A 8 9.19 11.57 -4.62
CA PHE A 8 8.12 11.21 -3.69
C PHE A 8 7.67 12.40 -2.84
N ASP A 9 8.19 13.60 -3.10
CA ASP A 9 7.97 14.80 -2.28
C ASP A 9 6.48 15.15 -2.18
N TYR A 10 5.69 14.86 -3.23
CA TYR A 10 4.23 15.06 -3.16
C TYR A 10 3.52 14.05 -2.23
N LEU A 11 4.10 12.87 -1.97
CA LEU A 11 3.56 11.90 -1.00
C LEU A 11 3.64 12.43 0.42
N GLU A 12 4.58 13.34 0.72
CA GLU A 12 4.63 14.02 2.02
C GLU A 12 3.34 14.79 2.30
N ASN A 13 2.68 15.33 1.26
CA ASN A 13 1.39 16.01 1.41
C ASN A 13 0.23 15.04 1.65
N LEU A 14 0.40 13.75 1.30
CA LEU A 14 -0.60 12.73 1.59
C LEU A 14 -0.47 12.20 3.02
N CYS A 15 0.75 12.16 3.55
CA CYS A 15 1.03 11.72 4.91
C CYS A 15 0.22 12.51 5.95
N GLN A 16 -0.24 11.82 6.99
CA GLN A 16 -0.96 12.44 8.10
C GLN A 16 -0.22 12.23 9.41
N ARG A 17 -0.31 11.04 9.99
CA ARG A 17 0.31 10.70 11.28
C ARG A 17 1.36 9.61 11.15
N ASP A 18 2.18 9.52 12.19
CA ASP A 18 3.12 8.41 12.37
C ASP A 18 2.35 7.12 12.74
N PHE A 19 2.86 5.98 12.28
CA PHE A 19 2.35 4.66 12.66
C PHE A 19 3.44 3.59 12.60
N ASP A 20 3.21 2.46 13.28
CA ASP A 20 4.12 1.32 13.20
C ASP A 20 3.89 0.54 11.91
N ILE A 21 4.83 0.70 10.98
CA ILE A 21 4.81 0.01 9.70
C ILE A 21 4.90 -1.51 9.86
N SER A 22 5.59 -1.99 10.89
CA SER A 22 5.73 -3.43 11.15
C SER A 22 4.37 -4.03 11.50
N GLU A 23 3.57 -3.30 12.30
CA GLU A 23 2.20 -3.66 12.62
C GLU A 23 1.34 -3.68 11.35
N THR A 24 1.38 -2.63 10.53
CA THR A 24 0.61 -2.60 9.27
C THR A 24 1.01 -3.72 8.31
N VAL A 25 2.30 -4.05 8.19
CA VAL A 25 2.75 -5.19 7.39
C VAL A 25 2.23 -6.51 7.96
N ALA A 26 2.11 -6.64 9.28
CA ALA A 26 1.47 -7.81 9.90
C ALA A 26 -0.03 -7.84 9.57
N GLN A 27 -0.74 -6.72 9.65
CA GLN A 27 -2.16 -6.62 9.28
C GLN A 27 -2.41 -7.03 7.82
N LEU A 28 -1.48 -6.73 6.91
CA LEU A 28 -1.57 -7.16 5.50
C LEU A 28 -1.27 -8.65 5.27
N LYS A 29 -0.68 -9.35 6.25
CA LYS A 29 -0.23 -10.74 6.12
C LYS A 29 -1.08 -11.73 6.90
N LEU A 30 -1.59 -11.32 8.06
CA LEU A 30 -2.25 -12.19 9.03
C LEU A 30 -3.60 -12.76 8.56
N PRO A 31 -4.50 -12.00 7.90
CA PRO A 31 -5.81 -12.55 7.55
C PRO A 31 -5.70 -13.67 6.52
N ASN A 32 -4.90 -13.48 5.46
CA ASN A 32 -4.53 -14.55 4.54
C ASN A 32 -3.14 -14.34 3.93
N ILE A 33 -2.14 -15.11 4.37
CA ILE A 33 -0.76 -14.97 3.87
C ILE A 33 -0.62 -15.28 2.38
N GLN A 34 -1.48 -16.14 1.82
CA GLN A 34 -1.42 -16.53 0.40
C GLN A 34 -1.80 -15.36 -0.51
N VAL A 35 -2.80 -14.57 -0.09
CA VAL A 35 -3.19 -13.31 -0.75
C VAL A 35 -2.04 -12.31 -0.75
N TYR A 36 -1.35 -12.14 0.40
CA TYR A 36 -0.20 -11.26 0.43
C TYR A 36 0.93 -11.72 -0.51
N TRP A 37 1.14 -13.03 -0.64
CA TRP A 37 2.15 -13.58 -1.55
C TRP A 37 1.78 -13.44 -3.03
N SER A 38 0.49 -13.52 -3.39
CA SER A 38 0.06 -13.36 -4.79
C SER A 38 0.35 -11.97 -5.33
N TRP A 39 0.42 -10.93 -4.48
CA TRP A 39 0.76 -9.57 -4.91
C TRP A 39 2.18 -9.41 -5.47
N GLY A 40 3.05 -10.42 -5.33
CA GLY A 40 4.41 -10.37 -5.85
C GLY A 40 5.24 -9.22 -5.25
N VAL A 41 5.20 -9.07 -3.93
CA VAL A 41 5.90 -7.97 -3.23
C VAL A 41 7.42 -8.06 -3.44
N GLU A 42 7.98 -7.06 -4.12
CA GLU A 42 9.40 -6.97 -4.42
C GLU A 42 10.17 -6.11 -3.42
N ARG A 43 9.51 -5.09 -2.85
CA ARG A 43 10.15 -4.12 -1.96
C ARG A 43 9.17 -3.51 -0.97
N LEU A 44 9.62 -3.34 0.26
CA LEU A 44 8.97 -2.54 1.30
C LEU A 44 9.87 -1.35 1.65
N VAL A 45 9.29 -0.15 1.71
CA VAL A 45 10.00 1.08 2.06
C VAL A 45 9.20 1.83 3.11
N ASN A 46 9.85 2.10 4.24
CA ASN A 46 9.34 3.02 5.25
C ASN A 46 9.49 4.45 4.74
N PHE A 47 8.38 5.17 4.65
CA PHE A 47 8.35 6.59 4.30
C PHE A 47 8.14 7.44 5.57
N GLN A 48 9.24 7.81 6.21
CA GLN A 48 9.29 8.72 7.36
C GLN A 48 8.38 8.31 8.54
N ASN A 49 8.11 7.01 8.73
CA ASN A 49 7.13 6.47 9.68
C ASN A 49 5.68 6.94 9.45
N LYS A 50 5.41 7.67 8.37
CA LYS A 50 4.10 8.25 8.02
C LYS A 50 3.47 7.60 6.79
N GLY A 51 4.19 6.67 6.19
CA GLY A 51 3.70 5.90 5.06
C GLY A 51 4.49 4.63 4.83
N LEU A 52 3.83 3.66 4.22
CA LEU A 52 4.39 2.39 3.79
C LEU A 52 4.29 2.31 2.28
N LEU A 53 5.44 2.22 1.62
CA LEU A 53 5.54 1.98 0.18
C LEU A 53 5.84 0.51 -0.08
N ILE A 54 5.01 -0.13 -0.88
CA ILE A 54 5.14 -1.52 -1.30
C ILE A 54 5.26 -1.56 -2.82
N LEU A 55 6.33 -2.13 -3.34
CA LEU A 55 6.44 -2.41 -4.77
C LEU A 55 5.82 -3.78 -5.02
N VAL A 56 4.75 -3.82 -5.81
CA VAL A 56 3.98 -5.02 -6.15
C VAL A 56 4.05 -5.32 -7.64
N ASN A 57 3.86 -6.59 -7.98
CA ASN A 57 3.77 -7.08 -9.35
C ASN A 57 2.52 -7.95 -9.51
N GLY A 58 1.36 -7.40 -9.14
CA GLY A 58 0.09 -8.09 -9.26
C GLY A 58 -0.46 -8.11 -10.68
N HIS A 59 -1.58 -8.80 -10.83
CA HIS A 59 -2.28 -8.98 -12.10
C HIS A 59 -2.83 -7.66 -12.65
N HIS A 60 -3.56 -6.89 -11.84
CA HIS A 60 -4.19 -5.61 -12.21
C HIS A 60 -3.31 -4.40 -11.99
N HIS A 61 -2.40 -4.48 -11.01
CA HIS A 61 -1.50 -3.39 -10.66
C HIS A 61 -0.04 -3.84 -10.53
N LYS A 62 0.82 -3.20 -11.33
CA LYS A 62 2.28 -3.35 -11.28
C LYS A 62 2.89 -2.00 -11.01
N GLY A 63 3.48 -1.83 -9.83
CA GLY A 63 3.97 -0.54 -9.40
C GLY A 63 3.92 -0.37 -7.89
N TRP A 64 3.92 0.90 -7.47
CA TRP A 64 3.94 1.21 -6.04
C TRP A 64 2.52 1.24 -5.48
N LEU A 65 2.34 0.64 -4.32
CA LEU A 65 1.24 0.80 -3.40
C LEU A 65 1.74 1.67 -2.25
N PHE A 66 1.08 2.78 -1.98
CA PHE A 66 1.37 3.64 -0.84
C PHE A 66 0.25 3.54 0.17
N ILE A 67 0.58 3.27 1.43
CA ILE A 67 -0.39 3.14 2.53
C ILE A 67 -0.05 4.19 3.59
N ARG A 68 -1.05 4.85 4.14
CA ARG A 68 -0.92 5.75 5.29
C ARG A 68 -1.99 5.47 6.32
N LEU A 69 -1.73 5.87 7.56
CA LEU A 69 -2.75 5.95 8.61
C LEU A 69 -3.30 7.38 8.68
N SER A 70 -4.61 7.50 8.77
CA SER A 70 -5.34 8.76 8.91
C SER A 70 -5.51 9.15 10.37
N TRP A 71 -5.81 10.42 10.63
CA TRP A 71 -6.07 10.94 11.98
C TRP A 71 -7.21 10.24 12.72
N ASP A 72 -8.18 9.69 11.99
CA ASP A 72 -9.36 8.98 12.50
C ASP A 72 -9.14 7.47 12.68
N ASP A 73 -7.87 7.03 12.78
CA ASP A 73 -7.46 5.63 12.94
C ASP A 73 -7.87 4.71 11.78
N THR A 74 -8.22 5.27 10.61
CA THR A 74 -8.46 4.50 9.38
C THR A 74 -7.24 4.50 8.47
N TYR A 75 -7.11 3.48 7.62
CA TYR A 75 -6.10 3.45 6.57
C TYR A 75 -6.58 4.18 5.31
N SER A 76 -5.63 4.67 4.54
CA SER A 76 -5.82 5.03 3.14
C SER A 76 -4.72 4.41 2.32
N TYR A 77 -5.05 3.95 1.12
CA TYR A 77 -4.05 3.42 0.18
C TYR A 77 -4.18 4.04 -1.20
N PHE A 78 -3.05 4.08 -1.90
CA PHE A 78 -2.90 4.72 -3.20
C PHE A 78 -2.12 3.79 -4.12
N LEU A 79 -2.67 3.50 -5.29
CA LEU A 79 -1.95 2.82 -6.35
C LEU A 79 -1.25 3.86 -7.21
N LEU A 80 0.06 3.74 -7.36
CA LEU A 80 0.88 4.67 -8.13
C LEU A 80 1.35 4.02 -9.43
N GLU A 81 1.23 4.75 -10.53
CA GLU A 81 1.74 4.32 -11.85
C GLU A 81 3.28 4.32 -11.90
N GLY A 82 3.87 3.83 -12.99
CA GLY A 82 5.33 3.77 -13.17
C GLY A 82 6.03 5.15 -13.13
N ASN A 83 5.33 6.21 -13.53
CA ASN A 83 5.76 7.61 -13.37
C ASN A 83 5.52 8.17 -11.96
N LYS A 84 4.94 7.35 -11.06
CA LYS A 84 4.54 7.68 -9.69
C LYS A 84 3.45 8.74 -9.63
N THR A 85 2.50 8.77 -10.55
CA THR A 85 1.23 9.50 -10.35
C THR A 85 0.20 8.59 -9.69
N ILE A 86 -0.74 9.18 -8.94
CA ILE A 86 -1.84 8.42 -8.32
C ILE A 86 -2.77 7.93 -9.43
N LYS A 87 -2.86 6.60 -9.58
CA LYS A 87 -3.82 5.91 -10.46
C LYS A 87 -5.16 5.75 -9.76
N LYS A 88 -5.12 5.38 -8.48
CA LYS A 88 -6.28 5.11 -7.64
C LYS A 88 -5.96 5.49 -6.20
N GLU A 89 -6.97 6.00 -5.51
CA GLU A 89 -6.94 6.28 -4.08
C GLU A 89 -8.19 5.71 -3.41
N VAL A 90 -8.00 5.17 -2.22
CA VAL A 90 -9.08 4.63 -1.38
C VAL A 90 -8.84 5.10 0.05
N HIS A 91 -9.90 5.59 0.67
CA HIS A 91 -9.88 6.23 1.99
C HIS A 91 -10.82 5.52 2.96
N ASN A 92 -10.63 5.80 4.26
CA ASN A 92 -11.48 5.33 5.36
C ASN A 92 -11.57 3.81 5.42
N VAL A 93 -10.44 3.13 5.23
CA VAL A 93 -10.35 1.68 5.21
C VAL A 93 -10.06 1.16 6.62
N TYR A 94 -10.94 0.31 7.14
CA TYR A 94 -10.70 -0.36 8.42
C TYR A 94 -9.61 -1.43 8.30
N CYS A 95 -8.92 -1.72 9.39
CA CYS A 95 -7.77 -2.62 9.39
C CYS A 95 -8.11 -4.05 8.94
N ASP A 96 -9.31 -4.52 9.27
CA ASP A 96 -9.86 -5.82 8.88
C ASP A 96 -10.24 -5.91 7.40
N GLN A 97 -10.52 -4.78 6.76
CA GLN A 97 -10.86 -4.69 5.32
C GLN A 97 -9.65 -4.37 4.43
N LEU A 98 -8.53 -3.96 5.03
CA LEU A 98 -7.38 -3.43 4.29
C LEU A 98 -6.81 -4.44 3.29
N GLN A 99 -6.62 -5.69 3.70
CA GLN A 99 -6.05 -6.70 2.82
C GLN A 99 -6.99 -7.02 1.65
N GLU A 100 -8.29 -7.19 1.92
CA GLU A 100 -9.29 -7.53 0.91
C GLU A 100 -9.42 -6.44 -0.16
N LEU A 101 -9.54 -5.17 0.25
CA LEU A 101 -9.67 -4.06 -0.69
C LEU A 101 -8.42 -3.86 -1.55
N ILE A 102 -7.23 -4.04 -0.96
CA ILE A 102 -5.97 -4.00 -1.71
C ILE A 102 -5.90 -5.16 -2.71
N ASP A 103 -6.28 -6.37 -2.30
CA ASP A 103 -6.26 -7.54 -3.18
C ASP A 103 -7.20 -7.38 -4.37
N LEU A 104 -8.42 -6.88 -4.13
CA LEU A 104 -9.41 -6.56 -5.16
C LEU A 104 -8.86 -5.61 -6.23
N ASP A 105 -8.00 -4.67 -5.83
CA ASP A 105 -7.45 -3.66 -6.72
C ASP A 105 -6.13 -4.05 -7.39
N ILE A 106 -5.41 -5.03 -6.83
CA ILE A 106 -4.06 -5.40 -7.28
C ILE A 106 -4.03 -6.75 -8.01
N GLU A 107 -4.80 -7.73 -7.57
CA GLU A 107 -4.62 -9.13 -7.99
C GLU A 107 -5.94 -9.85 -8.34
N TYR A 108 -6.98 -9.73 -7.51
CA TYR A 108 -8.16 -10.59 -7.56
C TYR A 108 -8.84 -10.64 -8.93
N ILE A 109 -9.12 -11.86 -9.43
CA ILE A 109 -9.98 -12.12 -10.60
C ILE A 109 -11.10 -13.09 -10.22
N GLU A 110 -12.26 -12.96 -10.87
CA GLU A 110 -13.45 -13.79 -10.59
C GLU A 110 -13.22 -15.30 -10.79
N ASP A 111 -12.24 -15.67 -11.62
CA ASP A 111 -11.87 -17.07 -11.94
C ASP A 111 -11.31 -17.87 -10.74
N TYR A 112 -11.08 -17.25 -9.58
CA TYR A 112 -10.59 -17.92 -8.37
C TYR A 112 -11.71 -18.49 -7.46
N LYS A 113 -12.94 -18.65 -7.96
CA LYS A 113 -14.04 -19.30 -7.24
C LYS A 113 -14.16 -20.81 -7.49
#